data_AF-A0A9E1XP66-F1
#
_entry.id   AF-A0A9E1XP66-F1
#
_cell.length_a   1.000
_cell.length_b   1.000
_cell.length_c   1.000
_cell.angle_alpha   90.00
_cell.angle_beta   90.00
_cell.angle_gamma   90.00
#
_symmetry.space_group_name_H-M   'P 1'
#
loop_
_entity.id
_entity.type
_entity.pdbx_description
1 polymer ?
#
loop_
_entity_poly.entity_id
_entity_poly.type
_entity_poly.pdbx_seq_one_letter_code
_entity_poly.pdbx_strand_id
1 'polypeptide(L)'
;AAALACDDAAIVWIQNRDSSWYNHGLDKVPTVPPATLAVRGLRDGVYDVQWWETWKGTVTKTEPMTVQDGTLKLRLPAIRTDLALKLRPKGGG
;
A
#
# COMPACT_ATOMS: atom_id res chain seq x y z
N ALA A 1 9.90 -0.05 2.09
CA ALA A 1 8.60 0.63 2.15
C ALA A 1 8.75 1.90 2.97
N ALA A 2 7.97 2.93 2.68
CA ALA A 2 7.89 4.17 3.44
C ALA A 2 6.43 4.45 3.82
N ALA A 3 6.19 5.20 4.88
CA ALA A 3 4.84 5.58 5.29
C ALA A 3 4.80 7.00 5.87
N LEU A 4 3.68 7.67 5.65
CA LEU A 4 3.32 8.97 6.25
C LEU A 4 1.91 8.84 6.84
N ALA A 5 1.69 9.38 8.03
CA ALA A 5 0.39 9.33 8.69
C ALA A 5 0.03 10.67 9.33
N CYS A 6 -1.27 10.94 9.37
CA CYS A 6 -1.94 11.97 10.14
C CYS A 6 -3.16 11.34 10.84
N ASP A 7 -3.96 12.14 11.54
CA ASP A 7 -5.08 11.63 12.34
C ASP A 7 -6.16 10.91 11.52
N ASP A 8 -6.38 11.34 10.26
CA ASP A 8 -7.47 10.89 9.39
C ASP A 8 -7.00 10.06 8.18
N ALA A 9 -5.69 9.88 8.01
CA ALA A 9 -5.14 9.11 6.90
C ALA A 9 -3.75 8.55 7.17
N ALA A 10 -3.45 7.43 6.52
CA ALA A 10 -2.08 6.96 6.34
C ALA A 10 -1.84 6.60 4.88
N ILE A 11 -0.66 6.94 4.37
CA ILE A 11 -0.16 6.56 3.05
C ILE A 11 1.02 5.64 3.23
N VAL A 12 1.00 4.49 2.56
CA VAL A 12 2.09 3.51 2.56
C VAL A 12 2.58 3.31 1.14
N TRP A 13 3.89 3.44 0.91
CA TRP A 13 4.52 3.23 -0.38
C TRP A 13 5.43 2.01 -0.35
N ILE A 14 5.14 1.02 -1.20
CA ILE A 14 5.95 -0.17 -1.42
C ILE A 14 6.64 0.00 -2.77
N GLN A 15 7.96 0.13 -2.72
CA GLN A 15 8.79 0.36 -3.89
C GLN A 15 9.32 -0.97 -4.45
N ASN A 16 9.14 -1.20 -5.75
CA ASN A 16 10.00 -2.08 -6.52
C ASN A 16 11.23 -1.26 -6.93
N ARG A 17 12.41 -1.61 -6.39
CA ARG A 17 13.65 -0.83 -6.59
C ARG A 17 14.04 -0.67 -8.06
N ASP A 18 13.66 -1.64 -8.90
CA ASP A 18 13.95 -1.62 -10.32
C ASP A 18 12.85 -0.94 -11.16
N SER A 19 11.73 -0.53 -10.55
CA SER A 19 10.63 0.19 -11.21
C SER A 19 11.00 1.66 -11.46
N SER A 20 11.98 1.86 -12.33
CA SER A 20 12.38 3.17 -12.86
C SER A 20 11.87 3.34 -14.29
N TRP A 21 11.66 4.58 -14.71
CA TRP A 21 11.25 4.90 -16.09
C TRP A 21 12.17 4.26 -17.14
N TYR A 22 13.47 4.21 -16.84
CA TYR A 22 14.49 3.63 -17.72
C TYR A 22 14.29 2.12 -17.90
N ASN A 23 14.12 1.38 -16.80
CA ASN A 23 13.95 -0.07 -16.86
C ASN A 23 12.58 -0.47 -17.45
N HIS A 24 11.54 0.35 -17.25
CA HIS A 24 10.24 0.16 -17.91
C HIS A 24 10.36 0.30 -19.43
N GLY A 25 11.12 1.29 -19.93
CA GLY A 25 11.39 1.45 -21.36
C GLY A 25 12.14 0.27 -21.99
N LEU A 26 12.85 -0.53 -21.17
CA LEU A 26 13.57 -1.72 -21.61
C LEU A 26 12.78 -3.03 -21.38
N ASP A 27 11.58 -2.97 -20.79
CA ASP A 27 10.83 -4.13 -20.26
C ASP A 27 11.69 -5.06 -19.37
N LYS A 28 12.55 -4.44 -18.54
CA LYS A 28 13.51 -5.15 -17.66
C LYS A 28 13.15 -5.09 -16.18
N VAL A 29 11.93 -4.71 -15.84
CA VAL A 29 11.51 -4.62 -14.43
C VAL A 29 11.13 -6.02 -13.92
N PRO A 30 11.92 -6.61 -13.00
CA PRO A 30 11.59 -7.92 -12.44
C PRO A 30 10.33 -7.84 -11.57
N THR A 31 9.63 -8.96 -11.48
CA THR A 31 8.52 -9.10 -10.53
C THR A 31 9.08 -9.38 -9.14
N VAL A 32 8.71 -8.55 -8.17
CA VAL A 32 8.98 -8.80 -6.76
C VAL A 32 7.93 -9.80 -6.24
N PRO A 33 8.34 -10.87 -5.55
CA PRO A 33 7.41 -11.89 -5.08
C PRO A 33 6.45 -11.36 -4.00
N PRO A 34 5.32 -12.08 -3.75
CA PRO A 34 4.40 -11.74 -2.68
C PRO A 34 5.09 -11.63 -1.32
N ALA A 35 4.62 -10.73 -0.48
CA ALA A 35 5.21 -10.47 0.83
C ALA A 35 4.14 -10.10 1.86
N THR A 36 4.52 -10.11 3.15
CA THR A 36 3.68 -9.60 4.23
C THR A 36 4.30 -8.32 4.78
N LEU A 37 3.47 -7.31 5.03
CA LEU A 37 3.88 -6.05 5.63
C LEU A 37 3.03 -5.77 6.88
N ALA A 38 3.68 -5.35 7.96
CA ALA A 38 3.00 -4.86 9.16
C ALA A 38 3.17 -3.33 9.24
N VAL A 39 2.05 -2.61 9.16
CA VAL A 39 2.00 -1.16 9.37
C VAL A 39 1.62 -0.93 10.83
N ARG A 40 2.51 -0.32 11.61
CA ARG A 40 2.34 -0.09 13.05
C ARG A 40 2.08 1.37 13.35
N GLY A 41 1.51 1.65 14.52
CA GLY A 41 1.24 3.01 15.01
C GLY A 41 -0.09 3.60 14.50
N LEU A 42 -0.98 2.76 13.99
CA LEU A 42 -2.35 3.14 13.63
C LEU A 42 -3.26 3.06 14.87
N ARG A 43 -4.38 3.78 14.87
CA ARG A 43 -5.43 3.59 15.89
C ARG A 43 -6.21 2.33 15.55
N ASP A 44 -6.67 1.61 16.57
CA ASP A 44 -7.52 0.44 16.34
C ASP A 44 -8.86 0.85 15.72
N GLY A 45 -9.38 -0.01 14.84
CA GLY A 45 -10.62 0.24 14.13
C GLY A 45 -10.63 -0.30 12.70
N VAL A 46 -11.69 0.01 11.97
CA VAL A 46 -11.83 -0.36 10.55
C VAL A 46 -11.38 0.80 9.69
N TYR A 47 -10.55 0.51 8.70
CA TYR A 47 -10.08 1.47 7.71
C TYR A 47 -10.58 1.06 6.33
N ASP A 48 -11.03 2.02 5.53
CA ASP A 48 -11.18 1.81 4.08
C ASP A 48 -9.78 1.96 3.45
N VAL A 49 -9.29 0.86 2.88
CA VAL A 49 -7.95 0.76 2.29
C VAL A 49 -8.07 0.73 0.77
N GLN A 50 -7.52 1.75 0.12
CA GLN A 50 -7.37 1.80 -1.33
C GLN A 50 -5.99 1.31 -1.74
N TRP A 51 -5.94 0.39 -2.69
CA TRP A 51 -4.73 -0.13 -3.32
C TRP A 51 -4.53 0.56 -4.67
N TRP A 52 -3.34 1.11 -4.90
CA TRP A 52 -3.03 1.91 -6.07
C TRP A 52 -1.93 1.26 -6.91
N GLU A 53 -2.20 1.06 -8.19
CA GLU A 53 -1.15 0.83 -9.18
C GLU A 53 -0.58 2.20 -9.56
N THR A 54 0.65 2.47 -9.15
CA THR A 54 1.18 3.84 -9.15
C THR A 54 1.71 4.28 -10.51
N TRP A 55 1.98 3.34 -11.44
CA TRP A 55 2.46 3.66 -12.77
C TRP A 55 1.36 4.30 -13.64
N LYS A 56 0.14 3.74 -13.59
CA LYS A 56 -1.05 4.27 -14.26
C LYS A 56 -1.83 5.26 -13.38
N GLY A 57 -1.52 5.31 -12.08
CA GLY A 57 -2.19 6.17 -11.12
C GLY A 57 -3.63 5.75 -10.85
N THR A 58 -3.92 4.45 -10.87
CA THR A 58 -5.29 3.92 -10.73
C THR A 58 -5.48 3.17 -9.43
N VAL A 59 -6.68 3.32 -8.84
CA VAL A 59 -7.12 2.45 -7.74
C VAL A 59 -7.50 1.10 -8.33
N THR A 60 -6.83 0.03 -7.88
CA THR A 60 -7.11 -1.34 -8.32
C THR A 60 -8.10 -2.05 -7.42
N LYS A 61 -8.17 -1.65 -6.14
CA LYS A 61 -9.06 -2.23 -5.15
C LYS A 61 -9.33 -1.25 -4.02
N THR A 62 -10.55 -1.27 -3.49
CA THR A 62 -10.86 -0.66 -2.19
C THR A 62 -11.49 -1.73 -1.31
N GLU A 63 -11.00 -1.91 -0.09
CA GLU A 63 -11.57 -2.87 0.86
C GLU A 63 -11.45 -2.38 2.30
N PRO A 64 -12.42 -2.73 3.17
CA PRO A 64 -12.29 -2.49 4.59
C PRO A 64 -11.25 -3.45 5.18
N MET A 65 -10.35 -2.95 6.02
CA MET A 65 -9.42 -3.75 6.79
C MET A 65 -9.39 -3.31 8.25
N THR A 66 -9.20 -4.26 9.16
CA THR A 66 -9.18 -4.00 10.60
C THR A 66 -7.74 -3.82 11.09
N VAL A 67 -7.52 -2.73 11.83
CA VAL A 67 -6.34 -2.52 12.67
C VAL A 67 -6.63 -3.04 14.06
N GLN A 68 -5.72 -3.87 14.58
CA GLN A 68 -5.78 -4.42 15.94
C GLN A 68 -4.40 -4.29 16.57
N ASP A 69 -4.35 -3.94 17.85
CA ASP A 69 -3.10 -3.70 18.60
C ASP A 69 -2.19 -2.70 17.88
N GLY A 70 -2.79 -1.65 17.32
CA GLY A 70 -2.16 -0.59 16.56
C GLY A 70 -1.47 -1.06 15.28
N THR A 71 -1.81 -2.24 14.78
CA THR A 71 -1.14 -2.90 13.65
C THR A 71 -2.12 -3.32 12.55
N LEU A 72 -1.85 -2.90 11.31
CA LEU A 72 -2.45 -3.47 10.11
C LEU A 72 -1.51 -4.50 9.49
N LYS A 73 -2.00 -5.73 9.30
CA LYS A 73 -1.27 -6.78 8.56
C LYS A 73 -1.76 -6.83 7.12
N LEU A 74 -0.85 -6.57 6.18
CA LEU A 74 -1.10 -6.56 4.75
C LEU A 74 -0.46 -7.79 4.10
N ARG A 75 -1.22 -8.47 3.24
CA ARG A 75 -0.67 -9.44 2.28
C ARG A 75 -0.51 -8.73 0.94
N LEU A 76 0.74 -8.50 0.55
CA LEU A 76 1.08 -7.84 -0.70
C LEU A 76 1.09 -8.89 -1.83
N PRO A 77 0.49 -8.58 -2.99
CA PRO A 77 0.63 -9.43 -4.16
C PRO A 77 2.08 -9.36 -4.69
N ALA A 78 2.38 -10.18 -5.69
CA ALA A 78 3.56 -9.94 -6.51
C ALA A 78 3.41 -8.59 -7.23
N ILE A 79 4.46 -7.78 -7.28
CA ILE A 79 4.42 -6.45 -7.88
C ILE A 79 5.49 -6.29 -8.96
N ARG A 80 5.12 -5.66 -10.08
CA ARG A 80 6.05 -5.24 -11.14
C ARG A 80 6.35 -3.75 -11.06
N THR A 81 5.39 -2.95 -10.66
CA THR A 81 5.53 -1.52 -10.39
C THR A 81 5.50 -1.27 -8.88
N ASP A 82 5.66 -0.03 -8.48
CA ASP A 82 5.39 0.39 -7.11
C ASP A 82 3.91 0.19 -6.77
N LEU A 83 3.63 -0.05 -5.49
CA LEU A 83 2.29 -0.21 -4.95
C LEU A 83 2.11 0.82 -3.83
N ALA A 84 1.02 1.57 -3.87
CA ALA A 84 0.66 2.47 -2.78
C ALA A 84 -0.64 2.05 -2.11
N LEU A 85 -0.73 2.27 -0.81
CA LEU A 85 -1.97 2.14 -0.06
C LEU A 85 -2.35 3.48 0.54
N LYS A 86 -3.63 3.81 0.46
CA LYS A 86 -4.24 4.92 1.17
C LYS A 86 -5.26 4.37 2.14
N LEU A 87 -5.01 4.58 3.41
CA LEU A 87 -5.83 4.13 4.52
C LEU A 87 -6.59 5.33 5.06
N ARG A 88 -7.90 5.20 5.21
CA ARG A 88 -8.73 6.18 5.93
C ARG A 88 -9.53 5.44 7.00
N PRO A 89 -9.55 5.91 8.26
CA PRO A 89 -10.46 5.39 9.25
C PRO A 89 -11.89 5.48 8.68
N LYS A 90 -12.63 4.39 8.75
CA LYS A 90 -14.05 4.40 8.46
C LYS A 90 -14.67 5.14 9.64
N GLY A 91 -15.10 6.39 9.41
CA GLY A 91 -15.58 7.28 10.47
C GLY A 91 -16.53 6.55 11.41
N GLY A 92 -16.28 6.64 12.71
CA GLY A 92 -17.28 6.31 13.71
C GLY A 92 -18.43 7.29 13.55
N GLY A 93 -19.66 6.76 13.49
CA GLY A 93 -20.84 7.59 13.71
C GLY A 93 -20.85 8.20 15.10
#